data_AF-A0A847B2B2-F1
#
_entry.id   AF-A0A847B2B2-F1
#
_cell.length_a   1.000
_cell.length_b   1.000
_cell.length_c   1.000
_cell.angle_alpha   90.00
_cell.angle_beta   90.00
_cell.angle_gamma   90.00
#
_symmetry.space_group_name_H-M   'P 1'
#
loop_
_entity.id
_entity.type
_entity.pdbx_description
1 polymer ?
#
loop_
_entity_poly.entity_id
_entity_poly.type
_entity_poly.pdbx_seq_one_letter_code
_entity_poly.pdbx_strand_id
1 'polypeptide(L)'
;MKKRSSSFRISITHLKVLETIANLNQQQAFPSVEGIAKILNGISDGETRKFSATSTFATLLSYRGRKLTSLVTNLVRRGYLSYLFEENSDVKFLKITDLGMATLILPEYAKKRVYKHKNKSDRRTILFK
;
A
#
# COMPACT_ATOMS: atom_id res chain seq x y z
N MET A 1 -16.38 -24.63 19.00
CA MET A 1 -16.36 -23.97 17.66
C MET A 1 -14.91 -23.73 17.24
N LYS A 2 -14.38 -24.43 16.23
CA LYS A 2 -13.06 -24.13 15.65
C LYS A 2 -13.15 -22.77 14.94
N LYS A 3 -12.48 -21.74 15.47
CA LYS A 3 -12.32 -20.45 14.78
C LYS A 3 -11.63 -20.74 13.44
N ARG A 4 -12.33 -20.54 12.31
CA ARG A 4 -11.71 -20.57 10.99
C ARG A 4 -10.58 -19.54 11.02
N SER A 5 -9.32 -19.98 10.94
CA SER A 5 -8.21 -19.05 10.76
C SER A 5 -8.41 -18.41 9.39
N SER A 6 -8.92 -17.19 9.35
CA SER A 6 -9.04 -16.46 8.09
C SER A 6 -7.61 -16.26 7.57
N SER A 7 -7.25 -17.00 6.52
CA SER A 7 -5.98 -16.83 5.84
C SER A 7 -5.85 -15.39 5.41
N PHE A 8 -4.77 -14.71 5.80
CA PHE A 8 -4.55 -13.34 5.38
C PHE A 8 -4.32 -13.29 3.89
N ARG A 9 -5.12 -12.45 3.24
CA ARG A 9 -5.03 -12.23 1.82
C ARG A 9 -4.47 -10.84 1.58
N ILE A 10 -3.35 -10.78 0.87
CA ILE A 10 -2.79 -9.52 0.40
C ILE A 10 -3.78 -8.90 -0.59
N SER A 11 -4.17 -7.66 -0.30
CA SER A 11 -5.02 -6.86 -1.18
C SER A 11 -4.16 -5.92 -2.03
N ILE A 12 -4.78 -5.29 -3.03
CA ILE A 12 -4.12 -4.26 -3.85
C ILE A 12 -3.58 -3.09 -3.01
N THR A 13 -4.22 -2.76 -1.89
CA THR A 13 -3.75 -1.68 -1.00
C THR A 13 -2.48 -2.07 -0.26
N HIS A 14 -2.34 -3.35 0.13
CA HIS A 14 -1.10 -3.87 0.67
C HIS A 14 0.01 -3.86 -0.38
N LEU A 15 -0.30 -4.25 -1.63
CA LEU A 15 0.66 -4.23 -2.73
C LEU A 15 1.17 -2.81 -3.01
N LYS A 16 0.28 -1.80 -3.04
CA LYS A 16 0.69 -0.39 -3.19
C LYS A 16 1.65 0.05 -2.09
N VAL A 17 1.39 -0.33 -0.83
CA VAL A 17 2.31 -0.02 0.29
C VAL A 17 3.66 -0.69 0.08
N LEU A 18 3.68 -1.98 -0.30
CA LEU A 18 4.93 -2.70 -0.57
C LEU A 18 5.70 -2.08 -1.74
N GLU A 19 5.02 -1.76 -2.85
CA GLU A 19 5.60 -1.13 -4.03
C GLU A 19 6.22 0.24 -3.69
N THR A 20 5.51 1.08 -2.92
CA THR A 20 6.05 2.35 -2.46
C THR A 20 7.32 2.16 -1.63
N ILE A 21 7.31 1.25 -0.65
CA ILE A 21 8.49 1.02 0.21
C ILE A 21 9.65 0.45 -0.61
N ALA A 22 9.39 -0.49 -1.53
CA ALA A 22 10.40 -1.06 -2.40
C ALA A 22 11.12 0.01 -3.21
N ASN A 23 10.35 0.89 -3.88
CA ASN A 23 10.89 1.97 -4.70
C ASN A 23 11.73 2.96 -3.87
N LEU A 24 11.29 3.28 -2.66
CA LEU A 24 12.03 4.17 -1.76
C LEU A 24 13.32 3.51 -1.26
N ASN A 25 13.25 2.26 -0.82
CA ASN A 25 14.41 1.52 -0.32
C ASN A 25 15.49 1.32 -1.41
N GLN A 26 15.10 1.12 -2.67
CA GLN A 26 16.03 1.08 -3.82
C GLN A 26 16.79 2.40 -3.99
N GLN A 27 16.16 3.53 -3.66
CA GLN A 27 16.77 4.85 -3.66
C GLN A 27 17.46 5.19 -2.33
N GLN A 28 17.69 4.19 -1.47
CA GLN A 28 18.22 4.34 -0.10
C GLN A 28 17.41 5.29 0.79
N ALA A 29 16.16 5.57 0.42
CA ALA A 29 15.21 6.30 1.23
C ALA A 29 14.41 5.29 2.06
N PHE A 30 14.66 5.22 3.36
CA PHE A 30 13.91 4.36 4.27
C PHE A 30 12.81 5.19 4.94
N PRO A 31 11.53 4.98 4.60
CA PRO A 31 10.48 5.85 5.09
C PRO A 31 9.97 5.43 6.47
N SER A 32 9.46 6.39 7.24
CA SER A 32 8.59 6.12 8.38
C SER A 32 7.18 5.76 7.89
N VAL A 33 6.31 5.28 8.79
CA VAL A 33 4.88 5.04 8.48
C VAL A 33 4.22 6.34 7.96
N GLU A 34 4.59 7.48 8.53
CA GLU A 34 4.09 8.78 8.14
C GLU A 34 4.60 9.20 6.76
N GLY A 35 5.88 8.99 6.46
CA GLY A 35 6.45 9.30 5.15
C GLY A 35 5.76 8.54 4.02
N ILE A 36 5.44 7.25 4.23
CA ILE A 36 4.63 6.46 3.28
C ILE A 36 3.24 7.07 3.14
N ALA A 37 2.62 7.48 4.25
CA ALA A 37 1.29 8.09 4.23
C ALA A 37 1.25 9.35 3.39
N LYS A 38 2.28 10.20 3.48
CA LYS A 38 2.38 11.41 2.66
C LYS A 38 2.40 11.06 1.17
N ILE A 39 3.25 10.11 0.76
CA ILE A 39 3.39 9.69 -0.65
C ILE A 39 2.08 9.09 -1.19
N LEU A 40 1.50 8.12 -0.47
CA LEU A 40 0.28 7.43 -0.92
C LEU A 40 -0.96 8.35 -0.93
N ASN A 41 -0.96 9.40 -0.10
CA ASN A 41 -2.00 10.43 -0.09
C ASN A 41 -1.71 11.62 -1.02
N GLY A 42 -0.59 11.61 -1.76
CA GLY A 42 -0.27 12.65 -2.73
C GLY A 42 0.15 13.99 -2.11
N ILE A 43 0.64 13.98 -0.87
CA ILE A 43 1.18 15.18 -0.23
C ILE A 43 2.55 15.45 -0.85
N SER A 44 2.72 16.64 -1.42
CA SER A 44 3.97 17.10 -2.05
C SER A 44 4.60 18.23 -1.22
N ASP A 45 5.38 17.87 -0.21
CA ASP A 45 6.16 18.79 0.63
C ASP A 45 7.67 18.69 0.32
N GLY A 46 8.52 19.33 1.11
CA GLY A 46 9.97 19.30 0.90
C GLY A 46 10.58 17.90 0.92
N GLU A 47 9.99 16.95 1.67
CA GLU A 47 10.49 15.59 1.81
C GLU A 47 10.01 14.69 0.65
N THR A 48 8.75 14.86 0.23
CA THR A 48 8.10 13.95 -0.71
C THR A 48 8.11 14.41 -2.17
N ARG A 49 8.43 15.69 -2.44
CA ARG A 49 8.40 16.27 -3.80
C ARG A 49 9.19 15.45 -4.83
N LYS A 50 10.36 14.92 -4.45
CA LYS A 50 11.20 14.06 -5.31
C LYS A 50 10.56 12.71 -5.68
N PHE A 51 9.58 12.25 -4.91
CA PHE A 51 8.87 10.99 -5.15
C PHE A 51 7.51 11.15 -5.84
N SER A 52 7.15 12.38 -6.23
CA SER A 52 5.89 12.69 -6.92
C SER A 52 5.70 11.93 -8.24
N ALA A 53 6.79 11.55 -8.91
CA ALA A 53 6.76 10.79 -10.16
C ALA A 53 6.55 9.27 -9.96
N THR A 54 6.51 8.77 -8.71
CA THR A 54 6.32 7.33 -8.46
C THR A 54 4.90 6.88 -8.81
N SER A 55 4.75 5.69 -9.38
CA SER A 55 3.46 5.07 -9.78
C SER A 55 2.43 5.04 -8.65
N THR A 56 2.90 4.91 -7.41
CA THR A 56 2.07 4.80 -6.21
C THR A 56 1.67 6.15 -5.60
N PHE A 57 2.22 7.27 -6.10
CA PHE A 57 1.90 8.59 -5.59
C PHE A 57 0.42 8.91 -5.75
N ALA A 58 -0.21 9.48 -4.72
CA ALA A 58 -1.63 9.83 -4.72
C ALA A 58 -2.60 8.66 -4.99
N THR A 59 -2.18 7.40 -4.81
CA THR A 59 -3.03 6.25 -5.17
C THR A 59 -3.94 5.72 -4.05
N LEU A 60 -3.81 6.23 -2.82
CA LEU A 60 -4.64 5.86 -1.65
C LEU A 60 -5.12 7.08 -0.85
N LEU A 61 -5.61 8.14 -1.52
CA LEU A 61 -6.05 9.43 -0.94
C LEU A 61 -6.95 9.37 0.32
N SER A 62 -7.74 8.29 0.47
CA SER A 62 -8.68 8.06 1.57
C SER A 62 -8.10 7.25 2.75
N TYR A 63 -6.86 6.76 2.63
CA TYR A 63 -6.17 5.98 3.65
C TYR A 63 -5.30 6.88 4.51
N ARG A 64 -5.93 7.47 5.54
CA ARG A 64 -5.27 8.38 6.48
C ARG A 64 -5.13 7.76 7.87
N GLY A 65 -4.09 8.19 8.59
CA GLY A 65 -3.83 7.83 9.98
C GLY A 65 -3.87 6.32 10.25
N ARG A 66 -4.75 5.93 11.17
CA ARG A 66 -4.85 4.55 11.70
C ARG A 66 -5.05 3.48 10.63
N LYS A 67 -5.74 3.78 9.51
CA LYS A 67 -5.97 2.80 8.44
C LYS A 67 -4.65 2.37 7.79
N LEU A 68 -3.79 3.33 7.47
CA LEU A 68 -2.50 3.03 6.85
C LEU A 68 -1.55 2.39 7.85
N THR A 69 -1.52 2.88 9.09
CA THR A 69 -0.76 2.26 10.17
C THR A 69 -1.15 0.80 10.33
N SER A 70 -2.45 0.47 10.33
CA SER A 70 -2.94 -0.90 10.41
C SER A 70 -2.47 -1.77 9.25
N LEU A 71 -2.50 -1.26 8.00
CA LEU A 71 -1.96 -1.97 6.84
C LEU A 71 -0.47 -2.28 7.01
N VAL A 72 0.33 -1.28 7.38
CA VAL A 72 1.77 -1.45 7.59
C VAL A 72 2.05 -2.43 8.73
N THR A 73 1.38 -2.29 9.87
CA THR A 73 1.52 -3.21 11.01
C THR A 73 1.18 -4.65 10.61
N ASN A 74 0.14 -4.86 9.80
CA ASN A 74 -0.19 -6.19 9.30
C ASN A 74 0.90 -6.78 8.39
N LEU A 75 1.54 -5.95 7.55
CA LEU A 75 2.66 -6.37 6.71
C LEU A 75 3.89 -6.72 7.54
N VAL A 76 4.21 -5.92 8.55
CA VAL A 76 5.33 -6.19 9.48
C VAL A 76 5.10 -7.48 10.26
N ARG A 77 3.92 -7.65 10.87
CA ARG A 77 3.59 -8.85 11.66
C ARG A 77 3.66 -10.16 10.87
N ARG A 78 3.62 -10.07 9.54
CA ARG A 78 3.65 -11.22 8.63
C ARG A 78 4.98 -11.36 7.90
N GLY A 79 5.97 -10.53 8.24
CA GLY A 79 7.31 -10.62 7.70
C GLY A 79 7.48 -10.07 6.29
N TYR A 80 6.52 -9.30 5.75
CA TYR A 80 6.71 -8.62 4.46
C TYR A 80 7.57 -7.36 4.60
N LEU A 81 7.52 -6.73 5.77
CA LEU A 81 8.30 -5.55 6.13
C LEU A 81 9.03 -5.79 7.45
N SER A 82 10.15 -5.11 7.64
CA SER A 82 10.89 -5.07 8.90
C SER A 82 11.14 -3.62 9.33
N TYR A 83 11.40 -3.43 10.62
CA TYR A 83 11.87 -2.14 11.14
C TYR A 83 13.39 -2.06 11.06
N LEU A 84 13.89 -0.91 10.61
CA LEU A 84 15.25 -0.44 10.82
C LEU A 84 15.20 0.61 11.92
N PHE A 85 16.13 0.56 12.85
CA PHE A 85 16.27 1.57 13.90
C PHE A 85 17.48 2.44 13.59
N GLU A 86 17.34 3.74 13.81
CA GLU A 86 18.47 4.65 13.81
C GLU A 86 19.35 4.38 15.03
N GLU A 87 20.67 4.49 14.87
CA GLU A 87 21.60 4.28 15.98
C GLU A 87 21.32 5.31 17.10
N ASN A 88 21.14 4.81 18.31
CA ASN A 88 20.90 5.62 19.53
C ASN A 88 19.60 6.44 19.50
N SER A 89 18.60 6.02 18.70
CA SER A 89 17.33 6.71 18.55
C SER A 89 16.17 5.71 18.51
N ASP A 90 15.03 6.07 19.11
CA ASP A 90 13.79 5.26 19.04
C ASP A 90 13.06 5.43 17.69
N VAL A 91 13.67 6.15 16.75
CA VAL A 91 13.12 6.37 15.42
C VAL A 91 13.26 5.09 14.59
N LYS A 92 12.12 4.63 14.07
CA LYS A 92 12.01 3.43 13.24
C LYS A 92 11.61 3.75 11.81
N PHE A 93 12.32 3.12 10.88
CA PHE A 93 12.08 3.17 9.45
C PHE A 93 11.64 1.81 8.92
N LEU A 94 11.06 1.80 7.73
CA LEU A 94 10.54 0.60 7.11
C LEU A 94 11.48 0.11 6.02
N LYS A 95 11.83 -1.17 6.14
CA LYS A 95 12.59 -1.91 5.14
C LYS A 95 11.73 -3.02 4.56
N ILE A 96 11.74 -3.16 3.24
CA ILE A 96 11.15 -4.32 2.57
C ILE A 96 12.03 -5.56 2.74
N THR A 97 11.39 -6.69 3.00
CA THR A 97 12.06 -7.99 3.12
C THR A 97 12.05 -8.73 1.78
N ASP A 98 12.81 -9.83 1.68
CA ASP A 98 12.79 -10.70 0.51
C ASP A 98 11.39 -11.27 0.22
N LEU A 99 10.61 -11.58 1.25
CA LEU A 99 9.22 -12.02 1.12
C LEU A 99 8.32 -10.90 0.54
N GLY A 100 8.52 -9.67 1.02
CA GLY A 100 7.84 -8.49 0.47
C GLY A 100 8.16 -8.28 -1.00
N MET A 101 9.45 -8.37 -1.36
CA MET A 101 9.92 -8.25 -2.74
C MET A 101 9.34 -9.34 -3.65
N ALA A 102 9.41 -10.61 -3.24
CA ALA A 102 8.87 -11.74 -3.99
C ALA A 102 7.35 -11.58 -4.27
N THR A 103 6.62 -11.00 -3.31
CA THR A 103 5.18 -10.72 -3.46
C THR A 103 4.88 -9.73 -4.58
N LEU A 104 5.77 -8.76 -4.82
CA LEU A 104 5.63 -7.74 -5.87
C LEU A 104 5.94 -8.25 -7.28
N ILE A 105 6.63 -9.40 -7.42
CA ILE A 105 6.97 -10.01 -8.71
C ILE A 105 5.81 -10.87 -9.25
N LEU A 106 4.99 -11.42 -8.35
CA LEU A 106 3.82 -12.26 -8.68
C LEU A 106 2.60 -11.57 -9.35
N PRO A 107 2.37 -10.24 -9.33
CA PRO A 107 1.21 -9.61 -9.96
C PRO A 107 1.14 -9.79 -11.48
N GLU A 108 2.27 -10.00 -12.16
CA GLU A 108 2.29 -10.25 -13.61
C GLU A 108 1.56 -11.54 -14.00
N TYR A 109 1.44 -12.50 -13.06
CA TYR A 109 0.68 -13.75 -13.24
C TYR A 109 -0.77 -13.68 -12.76
N ALA A 110 -1.16 -12.61 -12.06
CA ALA A 110 -2.51 -12.41 -11.56
C ALA A 110 -3.41 -11.86 -12.68
N LYS A 111 -3.81 -12.75 -13.59
CA LYS A 111 -4.84 -12.57 -14.66
C LYS A 111 -5.73 -11.36 -14.41
N LYS A 112 -5.65 -10.34 -15.28
CA LYS A 112 -6.62 -9.23 -15.37
C LYS A 112 -8.02 -9.83 -15.33
N ARG A 113 -8.71 -9.73 -14.19
CA ARG A 113 -10.14 -10.04 -14.12
C ARG A 113 -10.84 -8.92 -14.88
N VAL A 114 -11.05 -9.15 -16.18
CA VAL A 114 -11.85 -8.27 -17.02
C VAL A 114 -13.22 -8.18 -16.35
N TYR A 115 -13.55 -6.99 -15.85
CA TYR A 115 -14.87 -6.71 -15.32
C TYR A 115 -15.86 -6.86 -16.49
N LYS A 116 -16.65 -7.94 -16.46
CA LYS A 116 -17.82 -8.06 -17.35
C LYS A 116 -18.92 -7.23 -16.71
N HIS A 117 -19.18 -6.06 -17.29
CA HIS A 117 -20.32 -5.24 -16.92
C HIS A 117 -21.59 -6.09 -17.07
N LYS A 118 -22.27 -6.40 -15.97
CA LYS A 118 -23.62 -6.97 -16.03
C LYS A 118 -24.53 -5.85 -16.50
N ASN A 119 -25.10 -5.97 -17.69
CA ASN A 119 -26.13 -5.05 -18.17
C ASN A 119 -27.22 -4.95 -17.11
N LYS A 120 -27.26 -3.81 -16.43
CA LYS A 120 -28.36 -3.47 -15.52
C LYS A 120 -29.52 -3.11 -16.45
N SER A 121 -30.63 -3.83 -16.37
CA SER A 121 -31.87 -3.46 -17.06
C SER A 121 -32.18 -1.99 -16.75
N ASP A 122 -32.39 -1.17 -17.78
CA ASP A 122 -32.67 0.26 -17.71
C ASP A 122 -33.68 0.58 -16.60
N ARG A 123 -33.18 1.06 -15.46
CA ARG A 123 -34.02 1.77 -14.52
C ARG A 123 -34.07 3.19 -15.04
N ARG A 124 -35.20 3.54 -15.68
CA ARG A 124 -35.52 4.88 -16.18
C ARG A 124 -35.04 5.93 -15.17
N THR A 125 -33.96 6.62 -15.49
CA THR A 125 -33.50 7.77 -14.72
C THR A 125 -34.51 8.88 -14.95
N ILE A 126 -35.39 9.13 -13.98
CA ILE A 126 -36.23 10.33 -13.99
C ILE A 126 -35.30 11.47 -13.57
N LEU A 127 -34.71 12.15 -14.55
CA LEU A 127 -34.18 13.49 -14.33
C LEU A 127 -35.42 14.38 -14.13
N PHE A 128 -35.63 14.84 -12.89
CA PHE A 128 -36.67 15.84 -12.63
C PHE A 128 -36.40 17.08 -13.49
N LYS A 129 -37.47 17.57 -14.16
CA LYS A 129 -37.49 18.79 -14.96
C LYS A 129 -37.34 20.03 -14.08
#